data_AF-A0A0N1PCG3-F1
#
_entry.id   AF-A0A0N1PCG3-F1
#
_cell.length_a   1.000
_cell.length_b   1.000
_cell.length_c   1.000
_cell.angle_alpha   90.00
_cell.angle_beta   90.00
_cell.angle_gamma   90.00
#
_symmetry.space_group_name_H-M   'P 1'
#
loop_
_entity.id
_entity.type
_entity.pdbx_description
1 polymer ?
#
loop_
_entity_poly.entity_id
_entity_poly.type
_entity_poly.pdbx_seq_one_letter_code
_entity_poly.pdbx_strand_id
1 'polypeptide(L)'
;MPRSDPSDEDSVLIKKLKHACSTYETASKKYLSAVKELDSSMESIAIAIRELAQGEENVTLRDKADRLCSSVDRHMAGRSVGYGDSNKPRRESNKNGESIVDPDEYPFVTYMNDFTREISVAIDELRDTVKSTEKAKLALSDMTSKYNKKRTAVDDMEMKLAKKNQGISDNAKFKEKVAERDEARIKLDAETERFNTAYNGLLLKRNRTLQRVIDGFHKYTAKYYDTLAKVVRT
;
A
#
# COMPACT_ATOMS: atom_id res chain seq x y z
N MET A 1 27.17 -17.53 -22.79
CA MET A 1 26.17 -17.27 -21.73
C MET A 1 25.22 -16.19 -22.23
N PRO A 2 23.91 -16.45 -22.34
CA PRO A 2 22.97 -15.40 -22.69
C PRO A 2 22.85 -14.48 -21.46
N ARG A 3 23.25 -13.22 -21.62
CA ARG A 3 22.95 -12.17 -20.65
C ARG A 3 21.43 -12.07 -20.59
N SER A 4 20.86 -12.27 -19.40
CA SER A 4 19.46 -12.01 -19.11
C SER A 4 19.10 -10.63 -19.65
N ASP A 5 18.07 -10.57 -20.49
CA ASP A 5 17.59 -9.33 -21.06
C ASP A 5 17.15 -8.43 -19.90
N PRO A 6 17.77 -7.25 -19.67
CA PRO A 6 17.42 -6.36 -18.55
C PRO A 6 15.93 -5.98 -18.54
N SER A 7 15.24 -6.12 -19.68
CA SER A 7 13.78 -6.02 -19.82
C SER A 7 12.98 -6.95 -18.88
N ASP A 8 13.54 -8.09 -18.48
CA ASP A 8 12.81 -9.05 -17.63
C ASP A 8 12.93 -8.75 -16.13
N GLU A 9 14.02 -8.13 -15.67
CA GLU A 9 14.20 -7.81 -14.24
C GLU A 9 13.14 -6.83 -13.73
N ASP A 10 12.86 -5.78 -14.50
CA ASP A 10 11.81 -4.81 -14.16
C ASP A 10 10.41 -5.45 -14.16
N SER A 11 10.17 -6.44 -15.04
CA SER A 11 8.89 -7.17 -15.08
C SER A 11 8.71 -7.98 -13.81
N VAL A 12 9.78 -8.67 -13.42
CA VAL A 12 9.82 -9.50 -12.23
C VAL A 12 9.59 -8.65 -10.99
N LEU A 13 10.20 -7.47 -10.89
CA LEU A 13 9.99 -6.58 -9.75
C LEU A 13 8.54 -6.09 -9.67
N ILE A 14 7.97 -5.59 -10.77
CA ILE A 14 6.57 -5.10 -10.81
C ILE A 14 5.61 -6.22 -10.36
N LYS A 15 5.78 -7.44 -10.88
CA LYS A 15 4.98 -8.61 -10.49
C LYS A 15 5.14 -8.95 -9.00
N LYS A 16 6.37 -8.95 -8.49
CA LYS A 16 6.65 -9.21 -7.06
C LYS A 16 5.99 -8.16 -6.17
N LEU A 17 6.07 -6.88 -6.52
CA LEU A 17 5.44 -5.80 -5.75
C LEU A 17 3.91 -5.89 -5.78
N LYS A 18 3.32 -6.21 -6.94
CA LYS A 18 1.88 -6.45 -7.06
C LYS A 18 1.40 -7.59 -6.16
N HIS A 19 2.14 -8.71 -6.15
CA HIS A 19 1.87 -9.82 -5.26
C HIS A 19 2.03 -9.41 -3.78
N ALA A 20 3.12 -8.71 -3.45
CA ALA A 20 3.38 -8.24 -2.08
C ALA A 20 2.26 -7.32 -1.55
N CYS A 21 1.75 -6.38 -2.34
CA CYS A 21 0.62 -5.54 -1.94
C CYS A 21 -0.64 -6.37 -1.64
N SER A 22 -0.95 -7.37 -2.48
CA SER A 22 -2.11 -8.26 -2.29
C SER A 22 -1.98 -9.13 -1.03
N THR A 23 -0.79 -9.72 -0.84
CA THR A 23 -0.47 -10.52 0.34
C THR A 23 -0.53 -9.68 1.60
N TYR A 24 0.00 -8.45 1.57
CA TYR A 24 -0.08 -7.51 2.67
C TYR A 24 -1.54 -7.16 3.00
N GLU A 25 -2.37 -6.81 2.01
CA GLU A 25 -3.77 -6.47 2.23
C GLU A 25 -4.56 -7.61 2.88
N THR A 26 -4.30 -8.84 2.45
CA THR A 26 -4.92 -10.03 3.06
C THR A 26 -4.45 -10.23 4.50
N ALA A 27 -3.15 -10.10 4.74
CA ALA A 27 -2.57 -10.25 6.08
C ALA A 27 -3.04 -9.15 7.04
N SER A 28 -3.09 -7.90 6.59
CA SER A 28 -3.53 -6.77 7.41
C SER A 28 -5.00 -6.87 7.79
N LYS A 29 -5.88 -7.29 6.86
CA LYS A 29 -7.29 -7.57 7.16
C LYS A 29 -7.45 -8.65 8.23
N LYS A 30 -6.71 -9.76 8.10
CA LYS A 30 -6.71 -10.84 9.11
C LYS A 30 -6.21 -10.34 10.47
N TYR A 31 -5.11 -9.59 10.47
CA TYR A 31 -4.53 -8.99 11.67
C TYR A 31 -5.54 -8.07 12.37
N LEU A 32 -6.15 -7.13 11.64
CA LEU A 32 -7.14 -6.21 12.19
C LEU A 32 -8.41 -6.92 12.69
N SER A 33 -8.78 -8.05 12.07
CA SER A 33 -9.87 -8.91 12.57
C SER A 33 -9.48 -9.57 13.89
N ALA A 34 -8.28 -10.12 14.00
CA ALA A 34 -7.80 -10.73 15.24
C ALA A 34 -7.69 -9.71 16.37
N VAL A 35 -7.28 -8.47 16.07
CA VAL A 35 -7.24 -7.38 17.05
C VAL A 35 -8.66 -7.03 17.52
N LYS A 36 -9.66 -7.01 16.61
CA LYS A 36 -11.08 -6.85 16.99
C LYS A 36 -11.59 -7.99 17.88
N GLU A 37 -11.22 -9.23 17.59
CA GLU A 37 -11.60 -10.39 18.40
C GLU A 37 -10.96 -10.35 19.80
N LEU A 38 -9.72 -9.88 19.90
CA LEU A 38 -9.07 -9.62 21.18
C LEU A 38 -9.85 -8.58 21.98
N ASP A 39 -10.32 -7.50 21.35
CA ASP A 39 -11.13 -6.46 21.99
C ASP A 39 -12.45 -7.02 22.56
N SER A 40 -13.17 -7.82 21.79
CA SER A 40 -14.39 -8.50 22.26
C SER A 40 -14.11 -9.53 23.36
N SER A 41 -12.95 -10.19 23.32
CA SER A 41 -12.53 -11.12 24.38
C SER A 41 -12.21 -10.39 25.68
N MET A 42 -11.60 -9.20 25.60
CA MET A 42 -11.33 -8.35 26.75
C MET A 42 -12.63 -7.88 27.43
N GLU A 43 -13.66 -7.54 26.65
CA GLU A 43 -15.01 -7.25 27.17
C GLU A 43 -15.59 -8.46 27.94
N SER A 44 -15.51 -9.65 27.34
CA SER A 44 -16.01 -10.88 27.98
C SER A 44 -15.27 -11.19 29.28
N ILE A 45 -13.94 -10.99 29.32
CA ILE A 45 -13.13 -11.15 30.53
C ILE A 45 -13.52 -10.12 31.59
N ALA A 46 -13.74 -8.85 31.21
CA ALA A 46 -14.17 -7.81 32.14
C ALA A 46 -15.53 -8.16 32.78
N ILE A 47 -16.50 -8.65 31.99
CA ILE A 47 -17.79 -9.12 32.51
C ILE A 47 -17.58 -10.26 33.52
N ALA A 48 -16.77 -11.27 33.17
CA ALA A 48 -16.48 -12.38 34.07
C ALA A 48 -15.77 -11.94 35.37
N ILE A 49 -14.84 -10.99 35.30
CA ILE A 49 -14.18 -10.42 36.48
C ILE A 49 -15.19 -9.71 37.38
N ARG A 50 -16.13 -8.95 36.80
CA ARG A 50 -17.20 -8.29 37.55
C ARG A 50 -18.09 -9.31 38.26
N GLU A 51 -18.45 -10.40 37.58
CA GLU A 51 -19.24 -11.49 38.17
C GLU A 51 -18.50 -12.15 39.34
N LEU A 52 -17.19 -12.42 39.19
CA LEU A 52 -16.36 -12.98 40.26
C LEU A 52 -16.22 -12.04 41.47
N ALA A 53 -16.24 -10.72 41.25
CA ALA A 53 -16.16 -9.73 42.31
C ALA A 53 -17.48 -9.55 43.08
N GLN A 54 -18.59 -10.16 42.64
CA GLN A 54 -19.87 -10.08 43.35
C GLN A 54 -19.77 -10.76 44.72
N GLY A 55 -20.09 -10.02 45.78
CA GLY A 55 -20.00 -10.53 47.15
C GLY A 55 -18.58 -10.52 47.73
N GLU A 56 -17.59 -9.97 47.02
CA GLU A 56 -16.24 -9.79 47.57
C GLU A 56 -16.26 -8.80 48.75
N GLU A 57 -15.69 -9.20 49.88
CA GLU A 57 -15.60 -8.39 51.10
C GLU A 57 -14.35 -7.50 51.09
N ASN A 58 -13.28 -7.95 50.41
CA ASN A 58 -12.05 -7.20 50.25
C ASN A 58 -12.25 -6.01 49.30
N VAL A 59 -12.42 -4.82 49.90
CA VAL A 59 -12.57 -3.53 49.20
C VAL A 59 -11.47 -3.31 48.16
N THR A 60 -10.22 -3.70 48.44
CA THR A 60 -9.11 -3.49 47.50
C THR A 60 -9.24 -4.34 46.24
N LEU A 61 -9.75 -5.57 46.34
CA LEU A 61 -9.95 -6.43 45.18
C LEU A 61 -11.16 -5.99 44.36
N ARG A 62 -12.24 -5.58 45.03
CA ARG A 62 -13.43 -4.99 44.40
C ARG A 62 -13.09 -3.71 43.63
N ASP A 63 -12.35 -2.77 44.23
CA ASP A 63 -11.97 -1.52 43.58
C ASP A 63 -11.11 -1.76 42.33
N LYS A 64 -10.21 -2.75 42.36
CA LYS A 64 -9.41 -3.13 41.19
C LYS A 64 -10.27 -3.73 40.07
N ALA A 65 -11.19 -4.63 40.41
CA ALA A 65 -12.13 -5.19 39.46
C ALA A 65 -13.01 -4.10 38.83
N ASP A 66 -13.57 -3.20 39.62
CA ASP A 66 -14.44 -2.12 39.15
C ASP A 66 -13.70 -1.15 38.22
N ARG A 67 -12.44 -0.80 38.50
CA ARG A 67 -11.63 0.09 37.64
C ARG A 67 -11.38 -0.52 36.27
N LEU A 68 -10.89 -1.76 36.23
CA LEU A 68 -10.65 -2.48 34.97
C LEU A 68 -11.95 -2.57 34.15
N CYS A 69 -13.03 -3.00 34.78
CA CYS A 69 -14.31 -3.17 34.07
C CYS A 69 -14.89 -1.83 33.61
N SER A 70 -14.75 -0.76 34.41
CA SER A 70 -15.21 0.58 34.03
C SER A 70 -14.42 1.18 32.86
N SER A 71 -13.12 0.91 32.76
CA SER A 71 -12.29 1.34 31.62
C SER A 71 -12.73 0.66 30.32
N VAL A 72 -12.97 -0.66 30.38
CA VAL A 72 -13.47 -1.44 29.23
C VAL A 72 -14.89 -1.01 28.84
N ASP A 73 -15.79 -0.81 29.81
CA ASP A 73 -17.16 -0.36 29.53
C ASP A 73 -17.21 1.02 28.90
N ARG A 74 -16.36 1.96 29.37
CA ARG A 74 -16.29 3.32 28.80
C ARG A 74 -15.91 3.29 27.32
N HIS A 75 -14.99 2.39 26.96
CA HIS A 75 -14.62 2.15 25.56
C HIS A 75 -15.76 1.56 24.74
N MET A 76 -16.42 0.52 25.25
CA MET A 76 -17.52 -0.14 24.54
C MET A 76 -18.74 0.79 24.38
N ALA A 77 -19.06 1.58 25.39
CA ALA A 77 -20.10 2.60 25.33
C ALA A 77 -19.77 3.69 24.28
N GLY A 78 -18.50 4.06 24.13
CA GLY A 78 -18.03 4.98 23.08
C GLY A 78 -18.22 4.43 21.66
N ARG A 79 -18.22 3.11 21.47
CA ARG A 79 -18.47 2.47 20.16
C ARG A 79 -19.96 2.50 19.76
N SER A 80 -20.88 2.40 20.73
CA SER A 80 -22.33 2.41 20.48
C SER A 80 -22.89 3.77 20.05
N VAL A 81 -22.14 4.87 20.18
CA VAL A 81 -22.56 6.23 19.80
C VAL A 81 -21.92 6.70 18.47
N GLY A 82 -21.11 5.86 17.80
CA GLY A 82 -20.16 6.30 16.77
C GLY A 82 -20.38 5.84 15.33
N TYR A 83 -21.53 5.25 14.97
CA TYR A 83 -21.94 5.01 13.57
C TYR A 83 -23.29 5.68 13.33
N GLY A 84 -23.34 6.99 13.53
CA GLY A 84 -24.50 7.84 13.29
C GLY A 84 -24.05 9.15 12.66
N ASP A 85 -24.64 9.44 11.52
CA ASP A 85 -24.44 10.59 10.66
C ASP A 85 -24.50 11.97 11.38
N SER A 86 -23.79 12.93 10.80
CA SER A 86 -23.97 14.39 10.84
C SER A 86 -23.63 15.24 12.10
N ASN A 87 -22.72 16.19 11.88
CA ASN A 87 -22.76 17.58 12.37
C ASN A 87 -23.05 17.84 13.85
N LYS A 88 -21.99 17.90 14.67
CA LYS A 88 -21.87 18.93 15.72
C LYS A 88 -20.41 19.38 15.86
N PRO A 89 -20.13 20.70 15.85
CA PRO A 89 -18.77 21.19 15.91
C PRO A 89 -18.25 21.00 17.34
N ARG A 90 -17.38 20.00 17.53
CA ARG A 90 -16.57 19.90 18.73
C ARG A 90 -15.51 21.00 18.62
N ARG A 91 -15.65 22.04 19.44
CA ARG A 91 -14.77 23.22 19.53
C ARG A 91 -13.31 22.84 19.25
N GLU A 92 -12.78 23.38 18.17
CA GLU A 92 -11.35 23.41 17.88
C GLU A 92 -10.61 24.04 19.06
N SER A 93 -9.85 23.21 19.77
CA SER A 93 -8.68 23.69 20.50
C SER A 93 -7.47 23.25 19.69
N ASN A 94 -7.11 24.11 18.75
CA ASN A 94 -5.89 24.05 17.98
C ASN A 94 -4.71 24.33 18.93
N LYS A 95 -3.77 23.37 19.08
CA LYS A 95 -2.31 23.58 19.18
C LYS A 95 -1.58 22.29 19.57
N ASN A 96 -0.70 21.87 18.66
CA ASN A 96 0.49 21.05 18.87
C ASN A 96 0.29 19.59 19.34
N GLY A 97 0.34 18.66 18.39
CA GLY A 97 1.47 17.74 18.32
C GLY A 97 1.59 16.60 19.33
N GLU A 98 0.67 16.42 20.27
CA GLU A 98 0.55 15.21 21.08
C GLU A 98 -0.90 15.15 21.58
N SER A 99 -1.68 14.16 21.14
CA SER A 99 -2.96 13.88 21.78
C SER A 99 -2.63 13.53 23.23
N ILE A 100 -3.06 14.37 24.18
CA ILE A 100 -3.10 14.00 25.59
C ILE A 100 -4.10 12.86 25.65
N VAL A 101 -3.59 11.63 25.50
CA VAL A 101 -4.37 10.41 25.70
C VAL A 101 -4.67 10.42 27.19
N ASP A 102 -5.95 10.49 27.53
CA ASP A 102 -6.36 10.29 28.91
C ASP A 102 -5.79 8.93 29.34
N PRO A 103 -4.99 8.83 30.42
CA PRO A 103 -4.31 7.60 30.80
C PRO A 103 -5.27 6.42 31.02
N ASP A 104 -6.57 6.69 31.17
CA ASP A 104 -7.66 5.71 31.29
C ASP A 104 -8.40 5.41 29.97
N GLU A 105 -8.03 6.05 28.86
CA GLU A 105 -8.67 5.87 27.55
C GLU A 105 -8.14 4.63 26.85
N TYR A 106 -9.05 3.71 26.57
CA TYR A 106 -8.75 2.44 25.95
C TYR A 106 -8.24 2.61 24.50
N PRO A 107 -7.11 1.99 24.13
CA PRO A 107 -6.34 2.41 22.95
C PRO A 107 -6.86 1.88 21.61
N PHE A 108 -7.87 1.00 21.61
CA PHE A 108 -8.23 0.20 20.44
C PHE A 108 -8.76 1.00 19.24
N VAL A 109 -9.71 1.92 19.44
CA VAL A 109 -10.25 2.73 18.32
C VAL A 109 -9.16 3.57 17.69
N THR A 110 -8.33 4.22 18.51
CA THR A 110 -7.19 5.03 18.06
C THR A 110 -6.20 4.17 17.27
N TYR A 111 -5.88 2.98 17.77
CA TYR A 111 -4.98 2.06 17.09
C TYR A 111 -5.51 1.63 15.70
N MET A 112 -6.78 1.24 15.61
CA MET A 112 -7.40 0.81 14.35
C MET A 112 -7.41 1.94 13.30
N ASN A 113 -7.70 3.17 13.75
CA ASN A 113 -7.70 4.36 12.89
C ASN A 113 -6.29 4.71 12.42
N ASP A 114 -5.31 4.75 13.33
CA ASP A 114 -3.92 5.07 13.00
C ASP A 114 -3.30 4.01 12.08
N PHE A 115 -3.55 2.73 12.35
CA PHE A 115 -3.11 1.62 11.49
C PHE A 115 -3.68 1.78 10.08
N THR A 116 -4.99 2.02 9.96
CA THR A 116 -5.64 2.14 8.66
C THR A 116 -5.14 3.38 7.91
N ARG A 117 -5.09 4.53 8.57
CA ARG A 117 -4.72 5.81 7.95
C ARG A 117 -3.26 5.86 7.52
N GLU A 118 -2.35 5.33 8.32
CA GLU A 118 -0.92 5.51 8.08
C GLU A 118 -0.28 4.33 7.36
N ILE A 119 -0.73 3.11 7.65
CA ILE A 119 -0.10 1.88 7.16
C ILE A 119 -0.86 1.35 5.93
N SER A 120 -2.18 1.18 6.02
CA SER A 120 -2.97 0.65 4.90
C SER A 120 -2.98 1.61 3.70
N VAL A 121 -3.15 2.92 3.93
CA VAL A 121 -3.12 3.93 2.85
C VAL A 121 -1.77 3.94 2.12
N ALA A 122 -0.65 3.80 2.84
CA ALA A 122 0.67 3.78 2.23
C ALA A 122 0.85 2.59 1.24
N ILE A 123 0.20 1.46 1.54
CA ILE A 123 0.19 0.27 0.66
C ILE A 123 -0.76 0.47 -0.52
N ASP A 124 -1.93 1.09 -0.31
CA ASP A 124 -2.85 1.43 -1.39
C ASP A 124 -2.20 2.36 -2.43
N GLU A 125 -1.50 3.41 -1.97
CA GLU A 125 -0.74 4.32 -2.83
C GLU A 125 0.37 3.60 -3.62
N LEU A 126 1.07 2.65 -2.98
CA LEU A 126 2.08 1.83 -3.66
C LEU A 126 1.44 0.93 -4.72
N ARG A 127 0.31 0.30 -4.40
CA ARG A 127 -0.44 -0.57 -5.33
C ARG A 127 -0.86 0.20 -6.58
N ASP A 128 -1.33 1.43 -6.44
CA ASP A 128 -1.73 2.25 -7.58
C ASP A 128 -0.54 2.69 -8.43
N THR A 129 0.60 2.99 -7.78
CA THR A 129 1.87 3.25 -8.47
C THR A 129 2.32 2.03 -9.27
N VAL A 130 2.28 0.83 -8.68
CA VAL A 130 2.60 -0.44 -9.34
C VAL A 130 1.73 -0.66 -10.58
N LYS A 131 0.41 -0.46 -10.48
CA LYS A 131 -0.51 -0.57 -11.62
C LYS A 131 -0.19 0.42 -12.73
N SER A 132 0.15 1.66 -12.40
CA SER A 132 0.53 2.69 -13.37
C SER A 132 1.82 2.29 -14.12
N THR A 133 2.84 1.83 -13.39
CA THR A 133 4.10 1.37 -13.99
C THR A 133 3.92 0.12 -14.84
N GLU A 134 3.04 -0.82 -14.43
CA GLU A 134 2.68 -2.00 -15.24
C GLU A 134 2.04 -1.59 -16.57
N LYS A 135 1.13 -0.61 -16.56
CA LYS A 135 0.53 -0.07 -17.80
C LYS A 135 1.57 0.58 -18.71
N ALA A 136 2.46 1.41 -18.16
CA ALA A 136 3.55 2.03 -18.93
C ALA A 136 4.46 0.98 -19.58
N LYS A 137 4.76 -0.11 -18.85
CA LYS A 137 5.54 -1.22 -19.37
C LYS A 137 4.86 -1.94 -20.53
N LEU A 138 3.55 -2.20 -20.42
CA LEU A 138 2.79 -2.84 -21.49
C LEU A 138 2.76 -1.96 -22.75
N ALA A 139 2.62 -0.64 -22.58
CA ALA A 139 2.70 0.30 -23.70
C ALA A 139 4.08 0.29 -24.38
N LEU A 140 5.16 0.29 -23.60
CA LEU A 140 6.53 0.17 -24.11
C LEU A 140 6.73 -1.13 -24.90
N SER A 141 6.24 -2.26 -24.39
CA SER A 141 6.32 -3.56 -25.07
C SER A 141 5.57 -3.56 -26.41
N ASP A 142 4.36 -3.00 -26.45
CA ASP A 142 3.58 -2.86 -27.69
C ASP A 142 4.31 -1.98 -28.72
N MET A 143 4.85 -0.83 -28.31
CA MET A 143 5.63 0.04 -29.21
C MET A 143 6.93 -0.61 -29.67
N THR A 144 7.60 -1.37 -28.81
CA THR A 144 8.80 -2.15 -29.17
C THR A 144 8.48 -3.15 -30.27
N SER A 145 7.36 -3.87 -30.15
CA SER A 145 6.89 -4.80 -31.17
C SER A 145 6.59 -4.10 -32.50
N LYS A 146 5.92 -2.94 -32.46
CA LYS A 146 5.62 -2.14 -33.67
C LYS A 146 6.90 -1.65 -34.36
N TYR A 147 7.84 -1.10 -33.60
CA TYR A 147 9.13 -0.66 -34.13
C TYR A 147 9.89 -1.83 -34.76
N ASN A 148 10.00 -2.98 -34.08
CA ASN A 148 10.69 -4.15 -34.61
C ASN A 148 10.08 -4.64 -35.92
N LYS A 149 8.74 -4.66 -36.04
CA LYS A 149 8.06 -4.99 -37.32
C LYS A 149 8.45 -4.03 -38.45
N LYS A 150 8.48 -2.72 -38.18
CA LYS A 150 8.86 -1.70 -39.17
C LYS A 150 10.34 -1.81 -39.55
N ARG A 151 11.22 -2.07 -38.58
CA ARG A 151 12.64 -2.32 -38.80
C ARG A 151 12.85 -3.53 -39.70
N THR A 152 12.24 -4.68 -39.39
CA THR A 152 12.34 -5.88 -40.24
C THR A 152 11.82 -5.63 -41.65
N ALA A 153 10.76 -4.83 -41.83
CA ALA A 153 10.26 -4.48 -43.15
C ALA A 153 11.24 -3.63 -43.98
N VAL A 154 12.03 -2.77 -43.32
CA VAL A 154 13.14 -2.03 -43.97
C VAL A 154 14.24 -3.01 -44.36
N ASP A 155 14.69 -3.87 -43.43
CA ASP A 155 15.75 -4.86 -43.65
C ASP A 155 15.39 -5.81 -44.82
N ASP A 156 14.14 -6.28 -44.87
CA ASP A 156 13.62 -7.14 -45.95
C ASP A 156 13.60 -6.42 -47.30
N MET A 157 13.28 -5.12 -47.32
CA MET A 157 13.23 -4.34 -48.54
C MET A 157 14.65 -4.06 -49.06
N GLU A 158 15.57 -3.71 -48.18
CA GLU A 158 16.98 -3.54 -48.49
C GLU A 158 17.57 -4.81 -49.12
N MET A 159 17.30 -5.97 -48.48
CA MET A 159 17.76 -7.26 -48.99
C MET A 159 17.14 -7.59 -50.36
N LYS A 160 15.86 -7.27 -50.60
CA LYS A 160 15.20 -7.48 -51.89
C LYS A 160 15.79 -6.60 -52.99
N LEU A 161 16.13 -5.35 -52.69
CA LEU A 161 16.74 -4.43 -53.66
C LEU A 161 18.18 -4.82 -53.97
N ALA A 162 18.96 -5.18 -52.94
CA ALA A 162 20.31 -5.71 -53.10
C ALA A 162 20.36 -6.95 -53.99
N LYS A 163 19.45 -7.92 -53.78
CA LYS A 163 19.33 -9.13 -54.63
C LYS A 163 19.01 -8.81 -56.10
N LYS A 164 18.40 -7.67 -56.38
CA LYS A 164 18.08 -7.21 -57.73
C LYS A 164 19.13 -6.25 -58.30
N ASN A 165 20.24 -6.02 -57.59
CA ASN A 165 21.23 -4.98 -57.92
C ASN A 165 20.60 -3.59 -58.13
N GLN A 166 19.51 -3.30 -57.43
CA GLN A 166 18.83 -2.01 -57.48
C GLN A 166 19.36 -1.09 -56.37
N GLY A 167 19.68 0.15 -56.73
CA GLY A 167 20.11 1.17 -55.76
C GLY A 167 18.98 1.57 -54.81
N ILE A 168 19.34 1.76 -53.53
CA ILE A 168 18.44 2.19 -52.45
C ILE A 168 18.26 3.72 -52.41
N SER A 169 19.17 4.50 -53.00
CA SER A 169 19.20 5.97 -52.94
C SER A 169 17.94 6.65 -53.48
N ASP A 170 17.29 6.05 -54.48
CA ASP A 170 16.16 6.66 -55.20
C ASP A 170 14.89 5.80 -55.19
N ASN A 171 14.90 4.69 -54.46
CA ASN A 171 13.73 3.84 -54.35
C ASN A 171 12.68 4.47 -53.41
N ALA A 172 11.59 4.99 -53.99
CA ALA A 172 10.53 5.67 -53.23
C ALA A 172 9.92 4.78 -52.13
N LYS A 173 9.72 3.48 -52.38
CA LYS A 173 9.17 2.53 -51.40
C LYS A 173 10.14 2.30 -50.24
N PHE A 174 11.44 2.27 -50.51
CA PHE A 174 12.46 2.14 -49.47
C PHE A 174 12.47 3.38 -48.58
N LYS A 175 12.46 4.58 -49.17
CA LYS A 175 12.38 5.85 -48.42
C LYS A 175 11.13 5.92 -47.55
N GLU A 176 9.99 5.50 -48.06
CA GLU A 176 8.73 5.42 -47.30
C GLU A 176 8.84 4.46 -46.10
N LYS A 177 9.40 3.26 -46.29
CA LYS A 177 9.59 2.30 -45.18
C LYS A 177 10.56 2.80 -44.11
N VAL A 178 11.62 3.50 -44.53
CA VAL A 178 12.55 4.16 -43.61
C VAL A 178 11.83 5.23 -42.79
N ALA A 179 11.02 6.08 -43.43
CA ALA A 179 10.23 7.09 -42.72
C ALA A 179 9.25 6.48 -41.71
N GLU A 180 8.53 5.40 -42.08
CA GLU A 180 7.63 4.67 -41.16
C GLU A 180 8.39 4.09 -39.94
N ARG A 181 9.61 3.56 -40.15
CA ARG A 181 10.45 3.04 -39.08
C ARG A 181 10.91 4.15 -38.14
N ASP A 182 11.33 5.28 -38.70
CA ASP A 182 11.85 6.41 -37.93
C ASP A 182 10.73 7.07 -37.11
N GLU A 183 9.52 7.18 -37.67
CA GLU A 183 8.33 7.61 -36.91
C GLU A 183 8.01 6.64 -35.75
N ALA A 184 8.08 5.34 -36.00
CA ALA A 184 7.89 4.33 -34.96
C ALA A 184 8.99 4.39 -33.88
N ARG A 185 10.22 4.74 -34.26
CA ARG A 185 11.34 4.93 -33.32
C ARG A 185 11.11 6.12 -32.39
N ILE A 186 10.66 7.25 -32.92
CA ILE A 186 10.32 8.44 -32.10
C ILE A 186 9.26 8.09 -31.05
N LYS A 187 8.23 7.32 -31.44
CA LYS A 187 7.18 6.84 -30.52
C LYS A 187 7.73 5.87 -29.47
N LEU A 188 8.63 4.98 -29.85
CA LEU A 188 9.29 4.04 -28.94
C LEU A 188 10.16 4.79 -27.91
N ASP A 189 10.94 5.77 -28.36
CA ASP A 189 11.82 6.56 -27.49
C ASP A 189 10.99 7.33 -26.45
N ALA A 190 9.88 7.95 -26.86
CA ALA A 190 8.95 8.64 -25.96
C ALA A 190 8.32 7.71 -24.91
N GLU A 191 7.87 6.51 -25.30
CA GLU A 191 7.34 5.53 -24.33
C GLU A 191 8.44 4.93 -23.43
N THR A 192 9.69 4.86 -23.91
CA THR A 192 10.84 4.44 -23.09
C THR A 192 11.10 5.45 -21.97
N GLU A 193 11.12 6.74 -22.28
CA GLU A 193 11.27 7.81 -21.26
C GLU A 193 10.11 7.80 -20.26
N ARG A 194 8.88 7.61 -20.75
CA ARG A 194 7.69 7.50 -19.90
C ARG A 194 7.77 6.33 -18.94
N PHE A 195 8.15 5.15 -19.43
CA PHE A 195 8.35 3.97 -18.60
C PHE A 195 9.46 4.20 -17.56
N ASN A 196 10.61 4.71 -17.97
CA ASN A 196 11.74 4.98 -17.07
C ASN A 196 11.34 5.95 -15.94
N THR A 197 10.58 7.00 -16.27
CA THR A 197 10.05 7.95 -15.28
C THR A 197 9.10 7.26 -14.30
N ALA A 198 8.15 6.46 -14.81
CA ALA A 198 7.20 5.72 -13.98
C ALA A 198 7.89 4.66 -13.09
N TYR A 199 8.94 4.02 -13.60
CA TYR A 199 9.68 3.00 -12.89
C TYR A 199 10.58 3.58 -11.79
N ASN A 200 11.30 4.67 -12.07
CA ASN A 200 12.05 5.40 -11.05
C ASN A 200 11.13 5.94 -9.94
N GLY A 201 9.95 6.45 -10.32
CA GLY A 201 8.91 6.83 -9.38
C GLY A 201 8.45 5.66 -8.49
N LEU A 202 8.27 4.47 -9.07
CA LEU A 202 7.95 3.24 -8.33
C LEU A 202 9.03 2.87 -7.31
N LEU A 203 10.31 2.92 -7.69
CA LEU A 203 11.43 2.58 -6.79
C LEU A 203 11.48 3.52 -5.59
N LEU A 204 11.32 4.82 -5.80
CA LEU A 204 11.27 5.80 -4.72
C LEU A 204 10.05 5.61 -3.82
N LYS A 205 8.88 5.39 -4.42
CA LYS A 205 7.63 5.16 -3.67
C LYS A 205 7.73 3.89 -2.83
N ARG A 206 8.28 2.81 -3.38
CA ARG A 206 8.52 1.54 -2.67
C ARG A 206 9.32 1.75 -1.39
N ASN A 207 10.44 2.47 -1.47
CA ASN A 207 11.29 2.70 -0.30
C ASN A 207 10.56 3.52 0.78
N ARG A 208 9.85 4.57 0.37
CA ARG A 208 9.04 5.40 1.30
C ARG A 208 7.92 4.60 1.95
N THR A 209 7.20 3.77 1.18
CA THR A 209 6.14 2.93 1.72
C THR A 209 6.69 1.89 2.69
N LEU A 210 7.81 1.23 2.37
CA LEU A 210 8.44 0.27 3.27
C LEU A 210 8.78 0.90 4.62
N GLN A 211 9.40 2.08 4.60
CA GLN A 211 9.73 2.83 5.81
C GLN A 211 8.46 3.20 6.60
N ARG A 212 7.44 3.78 5.95
CA ARG A 212 6.17 4.15 6.60
C ARG A 212 5.47 2.95 7.24
N VAL A 213 5.51 1.80 6.58
CA VAL A 213 4.86 0.59 7.08
C VAL A 213 5.60 0.04 8.31
N ILE A 214 6.94 -0.03 8.26
CA ILE A 214 7.74 -0.51 9.39
C ILE A 214 7.62 0.43 10.59
N ASP A 215 7.83 1.74 10.37
CA ASP A 215 7.78 2.74 11.43
C ASP A 215 6.37 2.87 12.02
N GLY A 216 5.36 2.88 11.16
CA GLY A 216 3.96 2.93 11.57
C GLY A 216 3.59 1.70 12.41
N PHE A 217 3.95 0.50 11.93
CA PHE A 217 3.68 -0.72 12.69
C PHE A 217 4.37 -0.69 14.05
N HIS A 218 5.66 -0.38 14.10
CA HIS A 218 6.40 -0.29 15.36
C HIS A 218 5.78 0.73 16.31
N LYS A 219 5.55 1.96 15.83
CA LYS A 219 5.02 3.07 16.64
C LYS A 219 3.62 2.78 17.20
N TYR A 220 2.69 2.39 16.33
CA TYR A 220 1.28 2.26 16.71
C TYR A 220 1.05 0.98 17.51
N THR A 221 1.71 -0.12 17.17
CA THR A 221 1.61 -1.37 17.91
C THR A 221 2.24 -1.25 19.30
N ALA A 222 3.42 -0.63 19.44
CA ALA A 222 4.02 -0.38 20.75
C ALA A 222 3.12 0.50 21.62
N LYS A 223 2.64 1.64 21.06
CA LYS A 223 1.71 2.53 21.76
C LYS A 223 0.45 1.79 22.23
N TYR A 224 -0.11 0.92 21.38
CA TYR A 224 -1.31 0.14 21.71
C TYR A 224 -1.07 -0.78 22.90
N TYR A 225 -0.03 -1.63 22.85
CA TYR A 225 0.23 -2.58 23.93
C TYR A 225 0.69 -1.92 25.22
N ASP A 226 1.47 -0.83 25.15
CA ASP A 226 1.86 -0.07 26.34
C ASP A 226 0.66 0.57 27.04
N THR A 227 -0.28 1.12 26.28
CA THR A 227 -1.51 1.70 26.83
C THR A 227 -2.42 0.61 27.39
N LEU A 228 -2.59 -0.50 26.66
CA LEU A 228 -3.38 -1.63 27.14
C LEU A 228 -2.81 -2.22 28.43
N ALA A 229 -1.48 -2.33 28.53
CA ALA A 229 -0.82 -2.82 29.74
C ALA A 229 -1.03 -1.87 30.93
N LYS A 230 -1.13 -0.55 30.72
CA LYS A 230 -1.46 0.41 31.78
C LYS A 230 -2.89 0.20 32.28
N VAL A 231 -3.85 0.07 31.37
CA VAL A 231 -5.27 -0.19 31.68
C VAL A 231 -5.43 -1.48 32.49
N VAL A 232 -4.66 -2.53 32.17
CA VAL A 232 -4.74 -3.83 32.87
C VAL A 232 -4.00 -3.84 34.21
N ARG A 233 -2.99 -2.97 34.42
CA ARG A 233 -2.18 -2.94 35.65
C ARG A 233 -2.78 -2.10 36.77
N THR A 234 -3.66 -1.15 36.45
CA THR A 234 -4.36 -0.26 37.41
C THR A 234 -5.51 -0.95 38.13
#